data_AF-A0A314Y7G6-F1
#
_entry.id   AF-A0A314Y7G6-F1
#
_cell.length_a   1.000
_cell.length_b   1.000
_cell.length_c   1.000
_cell.angle_alpha   90.00
_cell.angle_beta   90.00
_cell.angle_gamma   90.00
#
_symmetry.space_group_name_H-M   'P 1'
#
loop_
_entity.id
_entity.type
_entity.pdbx_description
1 polymer ?
#
loop_
_entity_poly.entity_id
_entity_poly.type
_entity_poly.pdbx_seq_one_letter_code
_entity_poly.pdbx_strand_id
1 'polypeptide(L)'
;MERDRIGYLDLSENNLSGKIPIGTQLQSFGPSSYGGNPLLCGLPLLRTCDEEEKGPGQTVLVNQDDKDGLISQGFYISLGLGFAVGFWGVFGTLLFNRLVVREGRNHQAKDA
;
A
#
# COMPACT_ATOMS: atom_id res chain seq x y z
N MET A 1 -9.43 -32.43 -36.35
CA MET A 1 -10.08 -31.69 -35.26
C MET A 1 -9.58 -30.26 -35.37
N GLU A 2 -10.38 -29.39 -35.98
CA GLU A 2 -10.11 -27.96 -36.12
C GLU A 2 -10.33 -27.33 -34.74
N ARG A 3 -9.26 -27.01 -34.02
CA ARG A 3 -9.36 -26.22 -32.79
C ARG A 3 -9.11 -24.79 -33.20
N ASP A 4 -10.13 -23.94 -33.12
CA ASP A 4 -10.11 -22.51 -33.43
C ASP A 4 -8.80 -21.86 -32.94
N ARG A 5 -7.84 -21.75 -33.86
CA ARG A 5 -6.55 -21.14 -33.61
C ARG A 5 -6.76 -19.64 -33.66
N ILE A 6 -6.91 -19.03 -32.48
CA ILE A 6 -6.85 -17.58 -32.35
C ILE A 6 -5.40 -17.18 -32.67
N GLY A 7 -5.19 -16.56 -33.83
CA GLY A 7 -3.86 -16.16 -34.30
C GLY A 7 -3.34 -14.87 -33.66
N TYR A 8 -4.23 -14.08 -33.08
CA TYR A 8 -3.92 -12.81 -32.44
C TYR A 8 -4.93 -12.54 -31.32
N LEU A 9 -4.43 -12.23 -30.13
CA LEU A 9 -5.23 -11.87 -28.97
C LEU A 9 -4.51 -10.74 -28.23
N ASP A 10 -5.24 -9.66 -27.99
CA ASP A 10 -4.79 -8.52 -27.21
C ASP A 10 -5.82 -8.26 -26.10
N LEU A 11 -5.39 -8.43 -24.86
CA LEU A 11 -6.16 -8.19 -23.64
C LEU A 11 -5.55 -7.03 -22.86
N SER A 12 -4.66 -6.23 -23.48
CA SER A 12 -4.00 -5.13 -22.83
C SER A 12 -4.98 -4.03 -22.39
N GLU A 13 -4.56 -3.20 -21.42
CA GLU A 13 -5.33 -2.02 -20.96
C GLU A 13 -6.74 -2.35 -20.47
N ASN A 14 -6.90 -3.49 -19.81
CA ASN A 14 -8.14 -3.91 -19.18
C ASN A 14 -7.97 -4.02 -17.65
N ASN A 15 -9.06 -4.34 -16.95
CA ASN A 15 -9.06 -4.56 -15.50
C ASN A 15 -9.21 -6.05 -15.15
N LEU A 16 -8.49 -6.92 -15.86
CA LEU A 16 -8.48 -8.36 -15.60
C LEU A 16 -7.68 -8.65 -14.32
N SER A 17 -8.09 -9.71 -13.63
CA SER A 17 -7.51 -10.11 -12.34
C SER A 17 -7.38 -11.63 -12.25
N GLY A 18 -6.39 -12.09 -11.49
CA GLY A 18 -6.19 -13.48 -11.15
C GLY A 18 -5.12 -14.19 -11.98
N LYS A 19 -5.03 -15.51 -11.81
CA LYS A 19 -4.03 -16.36 -12.44
C LYS A 19 -4.41 -16.66 -13.89
N ILE A 20 -3.49 -16.42 -14.82
CA ILE A 20 -3.67 -16.85 -16.21
C ILE A 20 -3.73 -18.39 -16.27
N PRO A 21 -4.78 -18.97 -16.86
CA PRO A 21 -4.97 -20.41 -16.86
C PRO A 21 -3.92 -21.14 -17.71
N ILE A 22 -3.28 -22.13 -17.09
CA ILE A 22 -2.22 -22.95 -17.68
C ILE A 22 -2.81 -23.99 -18.65
N GLY A 23 -2.11 -24.28 -19.74
CA GLY A 23 -2.52 -25.30 -20.72
C GLY A 23 -3.58 -24.84 -21.72
N THR A 24 -3.93 -23.55 -21.70
CA THR A 24 -4.83 -22.94 -22.69
C THR A 24 -4.04 -22.24 -23.80
N GLN A 25 -4.71 -21.93 -24.90
CA GLN A 25 -4.17 -21.09 -25.98
C GLN A 25 -3.84 -19.65 -25.53
N LEU A 26 -4.25 -19.24 -24.33
CA LEU A 26 -3.85 -17.96 -23.73
C LEU A 26 -2.34 -17.92 -23.45
N GLN A 27 -1.73 -19.05 -23.08
CA GLN A 27 -0.28 -19.10 -22.81
C GLN A 27 0.60 -18.95 -24.05
N SER A 28 0.05 -19.14 -25.26
CA SER A 28 0.82 -18.93 -26.49
C SER A 28 0.96 -17.45 -26.87
N PHE A 29 0.22 -16.54 -26.24
CA PHE A 29 0.35 -15.11 -26.49
C PHE A 29 1.44 -14.49 -25.61
N GLY A 30 2.11 -13.45 -26.12
CA GLY A 30 3.19 -12.78 -25.42
C GLY A 30 2.70 -11.96 -24.21
N PRO A 31 3.61 -11.55 -23.32
CA PRO A 31 3.27 -10.73 -22.15
C PRO A 31 2.68 -9.35 -22.51
N SER A 32 2.99 -8.82 -23.71
CA SER A 32 2.43 -7.56 -24.21
C SER A 32 0.91 -7.61 -24.36
N SER A 33 0.35 -8.76 -24.76
CA SER A 33 -1.09 -8.98 -24.87
C SER A 33 -1.81 -8.90 -23.53
N TYR A 34 -1.09 -8.86 -22.41
CA TYR A 34 -1.65 -8.76 -21.06
C TYR A 34 -1.19 -7.48 -20.34
N GLY A 35 -0.54 -6.56 -21.05
CA GLY A 35 -0.08 -5.28 -20.52
C GLY A 35 -1.23 -4.45 -19.93
N GLY A 36 -0.95 -3.52 -19.02
CA GLY A 36 -1.99 -2.65 -18.45
C GLY A 36 -3.01 -3.33 -17.53
N ASN A 37 -2.89 -4.63 -17.23
CA ASN A 37 -3.73 -5.35 -16.27
C ASN A 37 -2.96 -5.63 -14.96
N PRO A 38 -3.03 -4.74 -13.96
CA PRO A 38 -2.17 -4.82 -12.77
C PRO A 38 -2.47 -6.01 -11.86
N LEU A 39 -3.70 -6.55 -11.91
CA LEU A 39 -4.16 -7.64 -11.04
C LEU A 39 -3.99 -9.04 -11.66
N LEU A 40 -3.44 -9.13 -12.87
CA LEU A 40 -3.10 -10.41 -13.51
C LEU A 40 -1.74 -10.93 -13.03
N CYS A 41 -1.66 -12.24 -12.86
CA CYS A 41 -0.45 -12.94 -12.45
C CYS A 41 -0.32 -14.31 -13.15
N GLY A 42 0.88 -14.88 -13.14
CA GLY A 42 1.22 -16.14 -13.79
C GLY A 42 1.79 -15.97 -15.21
N LEU A 43 2.42 -17.04 -15.72
CA LEU A 43 2.98 -17.11 -17.08
C LEU A 43 1.90 -16.81 -18.13
N PRO A 44 2.18 -15.96 -19.15
CA PRO A 44 3.49 -15.45 -19.59
C PRO A 44 3.98 -14.17 -18.87
N LEU A 45 3.23 -13.59 -17.93
CA LEU A 45 3.75 -12.46 -17.15
C LEU A 45 4.79 -12.96 -16.15
N LEU A 46 5.81 -12.15 -15.90
CA LEU A 46 6.86 -12.43 -14.91
C LEU A 46 6.38 -12.20 -13.46
N ARG A 47 5.08 -11.98 -13.27
CA ARG A 47 4.44 -11.79 -11.95
C ARG A 47 3.99 -13.13 -11.43
N THR A 48 4.50 -13.55 -10.28
CA THR A 48 4.02 -14.75 -9.59
C THR A 48 2.67 -14.44 -8.94
N CYS A 49 1.72 -15.37 -9.04
CA CYS A 49 0.56 -15.32 -8.16
C CYS A 49 1.05 -15.83 -6.81
N ASP A 50 0.96 -15.01 -5.77
CA ASP A 50 1.11 -15.49 -4.41
C ASP A 50 -0.07 -16.42 -4.15
N GLU A 51 0.18 -17.73 -4.30
CA GLU A 51 -0.73 -18.72 -3.76
C GLU A 51 -0.74 -18.51 -2.25
N GLU A 52 -1.95 -18.40 -1.72
CA GLU A 52 -2.30 -18.09 -0.34
C GLU A 52 -1.55 -19.00 0.65
N GLU A 53 -0.28 -18.67 0.96
CA GLU A 53 0.41 -19.24 2.12
C GLU A 53 1.29 -18.18 2.79
N LYS A 54 0.75 -17.72 3.91
CA LYS A 54 1.42 -17.04 5.03
C LYS A 54 2.84 -17.57 5.28
N GLY A 55 3.88 -16.88 4.78
CA GLY A 55 5.27 -17.16 5.11
C GLY A 55 6.25 -16.10 4.56
N PRO A 56 7.19 -15.57 5.36
CA PRO A 56 8.01 -14.43 4.96
C PRO A 56 9.18 -14.88 4.09
N GLY A 57 9.25 -14.34 2.87
CA GLY A 57 10.48 -14.20 2.11
C GLY A 57 10.67 -15.24 1.02
N GLN A 58 10.47 -14.80 -0.22
CA GLN A 58 11.48 -14.99 -1.25
C GLN A 58 11.29 -13.98 -2.39
N THR A 59 12.34 -13.21 -2.61
CA THR A 59 12.51 -12.15 -3.59
C THR A 59 12.67 -12.73 -5.00
N VAL A 60 11.79 -12.37 -5.95
CA VAL A 60 12.07 -12.45 -7.39
C VAL A 60 11.61 -11.16 -8.08
N LEU A 61 12.52 -10.18 -8.06
CA LEU A 61 12.89 -9.25 -9.13
C LEU A 61 11.85 -9.02 -10.27
N VAL A 62 10.85 -8.18 -10.03
CA VAL A 62 10.25 -7.33 -11.08
C VAL A 62 10.00 -5.95 -10.49
N ASN A 63 10.64 -4.94 -11.06
CA ASN A 63 10.39 -3.53 -10.79
C ASN A 63 8.89 -3.22 -11.01
N GLN A 64 8.14 -3.16 -9.90
CA GLN A 64 6.92 -2.38 -9.76
C GLN A 64 6.98 -1.69 -8.41
N ASP A 65 7.66 -0.56 -8.41
CA ASP A 65 7.36 0.66 -7.68
C ASP A 65 6.25 0.52 -6.61
N ASP A 66 6.72 0.35 -5.38
CA ASP A 66 6.38 1.21 -4.24
C ASP A 66 4.96 1.19 -3.66
N LYS A 67 4.05 0.30 -4.05
CA LYS A 67 2.68 0.34 -3.48
C LYS A 67 2.48 -0.43 -2.18
N ASP A 68 3.27 -1.46 -1.91
CA ASP A 68 3.11 -2.25 -0.68
C ASP A 68 3.98 -1.71 0.48
N GLY A 69 5.13 -1.12 0.15
CA GLY A 69 6.00 -0.45 1.12
C GLY A 69 5.48 0.91 1.58
N LEU A 70 4.87 1.70 0.68
CA LEU A 70 4.32 3.02 1.02
C LEU A 70 3.10 2.94 1.94
N ILE A 71 2.27 1.90 1.83
CA ILE A 71 1.12 1.74 2.74
C ILE A 71 1.61 1.43 4.15
N SER A 72 2.59 0.54 4.29
CA SER A 72 3.18 0.20 5.61
C SER A 72 3.98 1.36 6.21
N GLN A 73 4.82 2.03 5.41
CA GLN A 73 5.63 3.16 5.86
C GLN A 73 4.80 4.42 6.14
N GLY A 74 3.83 4.74 5.28
CA GLY A 74 2.93 5.88 5.46
C GLY A 74 2.02 5.72 6.68
N PHE A 75 1.55 4.49 6.94
CA PHE A 75 0.80 4.18 8.15
C PHE A 75 1.66 4.39 9.41
N TYR A 76 2.91 3.91 9.43
CA TYR A 76 3.80 4.10 10.57
C TYR A 76 4.19 5.57 10.80
N ILE A 77 4.45 6.32 9.72
CA ILE A 77 4.75 7.76 9.79
C ILE A 77 3.55 8.55 10.32
N SER A 78 2.34 8.27 9.83
CA SER A 78 1.12 8.95 10.29
C SER A 78 0.79 8.60 11.75
N LEU A 79 1.02 7.36 12.17
CA LEU A 79 0.89 6.92 13.56
C LEU A 79 1.87 7.67 14.48
N GLY A 80 3.15 7.76 14.08
CA GLY A 80 4.17 8.48 14.84
C GLY A 80 3.90 9.99 14.92
N LEU A 81 3.53 10.61 13.81
CA LEU A 81 3.23 12.05 13.75
C LEU A 81 1.97 12.39 14.55
N GLY A 82 0.91 11.58 14.43
CA GLY A 82 -0.33 11.74 15.19
C GLY A 82 -0.10 11.63 16.69
N PHE A 83 0.72 10.65 17.12
CA PHE A 83 1.11 10.51 18.52
C PHE A 83 1.89 11.73 19.03
N ALA A 84 2.88 12.21 18.29
CA ALA A 84 3.67 13.37 18.69
C ALA A 84 2.81 14.64 18.83
N VAL A 85 1.95 14.93 17.85
CA VAL A 85 1.06 16.09 17.88
C VAL A 85 0.04 16.00 19.02
N GLY A 86 -0.59 14.83 19.21
CA GLY A 86 -1.53 14.62 20.30
C GLY A 86 -0.89 14.74 21.68
N PHE A 87 0.30 14.14 21.85
CA PHE A 87 1.06 14.21 23.09
C PHE A 87 1.48 15.64 23.43
N TRP A 88 2.07 16.37 22.46
CA TRP A 88 2.46 17.77 22.66
C TRP A 88 1.26 18.69 22.87
N GLY A 89 0.12 18.42 22.23
CA GLY A 89 -1.12 19.16 22.43
C GLY A 89 -1.61 19.04 23.88
N VAL A 90 -1.76 17.81 24.38
CA VAL A 90 -2.22 17.57 25.76
C VAL A 90 -1.20 18.11 26.77
N PHE A 91 0.09 17.79 26.60
CA PHE A 91 1.13 18.22 27.53
C PHE A 91 1.33 19.75 27.51
N GLY A 92 1.31 20.34 26.31
CA GLY A 92 1.38 21.79 26.11
C GLY A 92 0.20 22.52 26.71
N THR A 93 -1.03 22.07 26.47
CA THR A 93 -2.24 22.65 27.07
C THR A 93 -2.23 22.51 28.59
N LEU A 94 -1.84 21.36 29.13
CA LEU A 94 -1.74 21.17 30.59
C LEU A 94 -0.69 22.09 31.21
N LEU A 95 0.49 22.22 30.61
CA LEU A 95 1.53 23.13 31.10
C LEU A 95 1.12 24.60 30.97
N PHE A 96 0.56 25.00 29.83
CA PHE A 96 0.08 26.36 29.61
C PHE A 96 -1.03 26.72 30.59
N ASN A 97 -1.99 25.83 30.80
CA ASN A 97 -3.06 26.04 31.77
C ASN A 97 -2.49 26.10 33.21
N ARG A 98 -1.51 25.25 33.57
CA ARG A 98 -0.85 25.30 34.88
C ARG A 98 -0.02 26.58 35.08
N LEU A 99 0.59 27.11 34.02
CA LEU A 99 1.36 28.36 34.04
C LEU A 99 0.44 29.57 34.13
N VAL A 100 -0.62 29.63 33.31
CA VAL A 100 -1.63 30.70 33.34
C VAL A 100 -2.41 30.71 34.65
N VAL A 101 -2.82 29.56 35.17
CA VAL A 101 -3.47 29.45 36.50
C VAL A 101 -2.52 29.81 37.64
N ARG A 102 -1.21 29.58 37.47
CA ARG A 102 -0.20 30.07 38.43
C ARG A 102 0.01 31.57 38.32
N GLU A 103 0.06 32.12 37.11
CA GLU A 103 0.17 33.56 36.86
C GLU A 103 -1.03 34.31 37.41
N GLY A 104 -2.26 33.81 37.18
CA GLY A 104 -3.49 34.39 37.72
C GLY A 104 -3.56 34.36 39.25
N ARG A 105 -3.08 33.29 39.89
CA ARG A 105 -2.96 33.24 41.37
C ARG A 105 -1.85 34.16 41.90
N ASN A 106 -0.74 34.30 41.18
CA ASN A 106 0.35 35.19 41.58
C ASN A 106 -0.04 36.67 41.44
N HIS A 107 -0.87 37.02 40.45
CA HIS A 107 -1.41 38.37 40.32
C HIS A 107 -2.39 38.67 41.45
N GLN A 108 -3.32 37.76 41.74
CA GLN A 108 -4.29 37.93 42.84
C GLN A 108 -3.65 37.93 44.24
N ALA A 109 -2.48 37.32 44.42
CA ALA A 109 -1.71 37.37 45.68
C ALA A 109 -0.83 38.63 45.82
N LYS A 110 -0.65 39.42 44.76
CA LYS A 110 0.03 40.73 44.83
C LYS A 110 -0.95 41.89 45.09
N ASP A 111 -2.23 41.66 44.84
CA ASP A 111 -3.31 42.64 44.99
C ASP A 111 -4.12 42.46 46.30
N ALA A 112 -3.62 41.65 47.25
CA ALA A 112 -4.18 41.41 48.59
C ALA A 112 -3.16 41.77 49.68
#